data_AF-A0A7M3XPR1-F1
#
_entry.id   AF-A0A7M3XPR1-F1
#
_cell.length_a   1.000
_cell.length_b   1.000
_cell.length_c   1.000
_cell.angle_alpha   90.00
_cell.angle_beta   90.00
_cell.angle_gamma   90.00
#
_symmetry.space_group_name_H-M   'P 1'
#
loop_
_entity.id
_entity.type
_entity.pdbx_description
1 polymer ?
#
loop_
_entity_poly.entity_id
_entity_poly.type
_entity_poly.pdbx_seq_one_letter_code
_entity_poly.pdbx_strand_id
1 'polypeptide(L)'
;MFNVFVSIFTSLMLVGMIYAIVKINNNLSDEAKISVKSAYGDKGFEVLIGCILLMWIVPYGVIIIIPCALLLSVLSPAGRKSWRDYGKIRACAIASMLLIVLVSGFAPTPTPKAPDSWGDPLF
;
A
#
# COMPACT_ATOMS: atom_id res chain seq x y z
N MET A 1 -11.64 18.41 3.96
CA MET A 1 -10.22 18.80 3.84
C MET A 1 -9.32 17.88 4.69
N PHE A 2 -9.64 17.64 5.96
CA PHE A 2 -8.88 16.72 6.85
C PHE A 2 -8.62 15.31 6.26
N ASN A 3 -9.65 14.66 5.69
CA ASN A 3 -9.51 13.31 5.09
C ASN A 3 -8.55 13.26 3.89
N VAL A 4 -8.42 14.37 3.15
CA VAL A 4 -7.49 14.44 2.01
C VAL A 4 -6.06 14.50 2.50
N PHE A 5 -5.78 15.25 3.58
CA PHE A 5 -4.45 15.30 4.19
C PHE A 5 -4.01 13.94 4.72
N VAL A 6 -4.91 13.22 5.42
CA VAL A 6 -4.61 11.86 5.89
C VAL A 6 -4.32 10.95 4.69
N SER A 7 -5.12 11.00 3.64
CA SER A 7 -4.91 10.16 2.45
C SER A 7 -3.58 10.43 1.73
N ILE A 8 -3.17 11.71 1.63
CA ILE A 8 -1.87 12.11 1.07
C ILE A 8 -0.75 11.58 1.97
N PHE A 9 -0.85 11.78 3.27
CA PHE A 9 0.14 11.32 4.23
C PHE A 9 0.31 9.80 4.20
N THR A 10 -0.79 9.04 4.21
CA THR A 10 -0.80 7.58 4.06
C THR A 10 -0.13 7.16 2.76
N SER A 11 -0.44 7.83 1.64
CA SER A 11 0.18 7.53 0.33
C SER A 11 1.70 7.73 0.37
N LEU A 12 2.18 8.83 0.97
CA LEU A 12 3.61 9.08 1.14
C LEU A 12 4.27 8.04 2.04
N MET A 13 3.62 7.62 3.13
CA MET A 13 4.14 6.57 4.00
C MET A 13 4.25 5.23 3.28
N LEU A 14 3.27 4.84 2.47
CA LEU A 14 3.31 3.60 1.69
C LEU A 14 4.51 3.58 0.74
N VAL A 15 4.77 4.69 0.05
CA VAL A 15 5.93 4.83 -0.84
C VAL A 15 7.24 4.80 -0.04
N GLY A 16 7.32 5.53 1.06
CA GLY A 16 8.50 5.57 1.94
C GLY A 16 8.84 4.21 2.56
N MET A 17 7.83 3.38 2.84
CA MET A 17 8.00 2.09 3.49
C MET A 17 8.88 1.12 2.67
N ILE A 18 8.78 1.16 1.34
CA ILE A 18 9.62 0.35 0.43
C ILE A 18 11.11 0.58 0.71
N TYR A 19 11.50 1.86 0.80
CA TYR A 19 12.88 2.25 1.05
C TYR A 19 13.30 1.96 2.49
N ALA A 20 12.42 2.23 3.46
CA ALA A 20 12.67 1.98 4.87
C ALA A 20 13.01 0.51 5.13
N ILE A 21 12.24 -0.42 4.56
CA ILE A 21 12.45 -1.86 4.76
C ILE A 21 13.75 -2.34 4.16
N VAL A 22 14.11 -1.88 2.95
CA VAL A 22 15.39 -2.26 2.33
C VAL A 22 16.55 -1.71 3.16
N LYS A 23 16.44 -0.48 3.66
CA LYS A 23 17.46 0.12 4.53
C LYS A 23 17.60 -0.64 5.85
N ILE A 24 16.48 -1.00 6.49
CA ILE A 24 16.47 -1.78 7.73
C ILE A 24 17.06 -3.17 7.48
N ASN A 25 16.64 -3.87 6.42
CA ASN A 25 17.15 -5.20 6.06
C ASN A 25 18.66 -5.18 5.82
N ASN A 26 19.18 -4.19 5.08
CA ASN A 26 20.61 -4.03 4.82
C ASN A 26 21.43 -3.65 6.05
N ASN A 27 20.80 -3.06 7.07
CA ASN A 27 21.47 -2.73 8.33
C ASN A 27 21.46 -3.91 9.31
N LEU A 28 20.51 -4.83 9.18
CA LEU A 28 20.33 -5.97 10.08
C LEU A 28 20.91 -7.28 9.54
N SER A 29 21.04 -7.42 8.23
CA SER A 29 21.59 -8.63 7.60
C SER A 29 23.07 -8.46 7.30
N ASP A 30 23.86 -9.47 7.65
CA ASP A 30 25.26 -9.58 7.24
C ASP A 30 25.42 -10.03 5.77
N GLU A 31 24.30 -10.31 5.09
CA GLU A 31 24.27 -10.64 3.67
C GLU A 31 24.60 -9.44 2.76
N ALA A 32 24.90 -9.74 1.50
CA ALA A 32 25.17 -8.71 0.50
C ALA A 32 24.04 -7.68 0.43
N LYS A 33 24.40 -6.39 0.40
CA LYS A 33 23.44 -5.28 0.36
C LYS A 33 22.52 -5.41 -0.84
N ILE A 34 21.21 -5.39 -0.57
CA ILE A 34 20.17 -5.51 -1.58
C ILE A 34 19.74 -4.11 -2.01
N SER A 35 19.57 -3.91 -3.32
CA SER A 35 18.99 -2.68 -3.87
C SER A 35 17.45 -2.71 -3.83
N VAL A 36 16.81 -1.54 -3.84
CA VAL A 36 15.33 -1.46 -3.92
C VAL A 36 14.81 -2.13 -5.21
N LYS A 37 15.51 -1.92 -6.33
CA LYS A 37 15.14 -2.50 -7.63
C LYS A 37 15.23 -4.03 -7.63
N SER A 38 16.25 -4.60 -6.99
CA SER A 38 16.36 -6.06 -6.86
C SER A 38 15.30 -6.63 -5.92
N ALA A 39 15.03 -5.95 -4.79
CA ALA A 39 14.03 -6.39 -3.82
C ALA A 39 12.61 -6.42 -4.40
N TYR A 40 12.19 -5.38 -5.14
CA TYR A 40 10.81 -5.23 -5.61
C TYR A 40 10.62 -5.40 -7.12
N GLY A 41 11.71 -5.61 -7.86
CA GLY A 41 11.72 -5.71 -9.31
C GLY A 41 11.78 -4.36 -10.00
N ASP A 42 12.13 -4.40 -11.29
CA ASP A 42 12.35 -3.22 -12.13
C ASP A 42 11.15 -2.28 -12.23
N LYS A 43 9.94 -2.82 -12.07
CA LYS A 43 8.66 -2.10 -12.16
C LYS A 43 7.87 -2.09 -10.86
N GLY A 44 8.44 -2.59 -9.76
CA GLY A 44 7.72 -2.69 -8.50
C GLY A 44 7.27 -1.33 -7.96
N PHE A 45 8.10 -0.31 -8.16
CA PHE A 45 7.81 1.06 -7.73
C PHE A 45 6.71 1.71 -8.57
N GLU A 46 6.78 1.61 -9.90
CA GLU A 46 5.76 2.14 -10.80
C GLU A 46 4.41 1.44 -10.58
N VAL A 47 4.41 0.14 -10.31
CA VAL A 47 3.20 -0.62 -9.97
C VAL A 47 2.61 -0.14 -8.64
N LEU A 48 3.43 0.13 -7.62
CA LEU A 48 2.93 0.69 -6.36
C LEU A 48 2.26 2.05 -6.57
N ILE A 49 2.91 2.95 -7.31
CA ILE A 49 2.34 4.27 -7.63
C ILE A 49 1.04 4.11 -8.40
N GLY A 50 1.01 3.23 -9.39
CA GLY A 50 -0.21 2.91 -10.15
C GLY A 50 -1.35 2.43 -9.25
N CYS A 51 -1.08 1.53 -8.30
CA CYS A 51 -2.05 1.06 -7.31
C CYS A 51 -2.57 2.20 -6.43
N ILE A 52 -1.68 3.08 -5.95
CA ILE A 52 -2.07 4.25 -5.14
C ILE A 52 -2.96 5.18 -5.97
N LEU A 53 -2.57 5.54 -7.20
CA LEU A 53 -3.39 6.40 -8.06
C LEU A 53 -4.76 5.77 -8.37
N LEU A 54 -4.80 4.46 -8.60
CA LEU A 54 -6.05 3.73 -8.84
C LEU A 54 -6.94 3.69 -7.60
N MET A 55 -6.39 3.64 -6.38
CA MET A 55 -7.17 3.80 -5.14
C MET A 55 -7.89 5.14 -5.06
N TRP A 56 -7.30 6.19 -5.61
CA TRP A 56 -7.89 7.53 -5.61
C TRP A 56 -8.98 7.69 -6.68
N ILE A 57 -8.84 7.02 -7.82
CA ILE A 57 -9.72 7.19 -8.99
C ILE A 57 -10.87 6.18 -8.99
N VAL A 58 -10.58 4.91 -8.69
CA VAL A 58 -11.51 3.80 -8.84
C VAL A 58 -11.94 3.32 -7.45
N PRO A 59 -13.19 3.58 -7.02
CA PRO A 59 -13.69 2.98 -5.79
C PRO A 59 -13.57 1.46 -5.92
N TYR A 60 -12.98 0.83 -4.91
CA TYR A 60 -12.72 -0.62 -4.89
C TYR A 60 -11.75 -1.15 -5.97
N GLY A 61 -11.01 -0.30 -6.70
CA GLY A 61 -10.10 -0.74 -7.77
C GLY A 61 -9.05 -1.75 -7.31
N VAL A 62 -8.63 -1.66 -6.05
CA VAL A 62 -7.70 -2.59 -5.40
C VAL A 62 -8.23 -4.02 -5.35
N ILE A 63 -9.54 -4.22 -5.23
CA ILE A 63 -10.17 -5.55 -5.16
C ILE A 63 -9.96 -6.31 -6.47
N ILE A 64 -9.83 -5.61 -7.61
CA ILE A 64 -9.55 -6.22 -8.91
C ILE A 64 -8.05 -6.35 -9.14
N ILE A 65 -7.28 -5.30 -8.81
CA ILE A 65 -5.84 -5.24 -9.12
C ILE A 65 -5.04 -6.26 -8.33
N ILE A 66 -5.32 -6.41 -7.02
CA ILE A 66 -4.53 -7.31 -6.16
C ILE A 66 -4.66 -8.77 -6.64
N PRO A 67 -5.86 -9.34 -6.83
CA PRO A 67 -5.98 -10.71 -7.34
C PRO A 67 -5.31 -10.90 -8.70
N CYS A 68 -5.50 -9.96 -9.64
CA CYS A 68 -4.85 -10.03 -10.95
C CYS A 68 -3.31 -10.04 -10.83
N ALA A 69 -2.74 -9.13 -10.02
CA ALA A 69 -1.30 -9.06 -9.80
C ALA A 69 -0.75 -10.33 -9.14
N LEU A 70 -1.46 -10.87 -8.13
CA LEU A 70 -1.08 -12.11 -7.45
C LEU A 70 -1.17 -13.32 -8.39
N LEU A 71 -2.23 -13.43 -9.18
CA LEU A 71 -2.39 -14.51 -10.17
C LEU A 71 -1.25 -14.48 -11.20
N LEU A 72 -0.95 -13.31 -11.78
CA LEU A 72 0.18 -13.17 -12.71
C LEU A 72 1.51 -13.54 -12.04
N SER A 73 1.68 -13.18 -10.76
CA SER A 73 2.89 -13.48 -10.00
C SER A 73 3.08 -14.99 -9.75
N VAL A 74 2.01 -15.70 -9.41
CA VAL A 74 2.04 -17.15 -9.14
C VAL A 74 2.16 -17.95 -10.44
N LEU A 75 1.45 -17.55 -11.50
CA LEU A 75 1.47 -18.25 -12.79
C LEU A 75 2.83 -18.10 -13.49
N SER A 76 3.48 -16.94 -13.36
CA SER A 76 4.78 -16.68 -13.97
C SER A 76 5.92 -17.46 -13.29
N PRO A 77 6.71 -18.28 -14.04
CA PRO A 77 7.91 -18.92 -13.51
C PRO A 77 8.94 -17.92 -12.96
N ALA A 78 9.07 -16.76 -13.61
CA ALA A 78 9.92 -15.67 -13.15
C ALA A 78 9.41 -15.06 -11.84
N GLY A 79 8.08 -14.93 -11.70
CA GLY A 79 7.43 -14.48 -10.48
C GLY A 79 7.75 -15.40 -9.30
N ARG A 80 7.56 -16.72 -9.47
CA ARG A 80 7.86 -17.71 -8.43
C ARG A 80 9.33 -17.71 -8.00
N LYS A 81 10.27 -17.63 -8.95
CA LYS A 81 11.70 -17.54 -8.62
C LYS A 81 11.99 -16.27 -7.80
N SER A 82 11.46 -15.13 -8.25
CA SER A 82 11.63 -13.85 -7.57
C SER A 82 11.05 -13.85 -6.13
N TRP A 83 9.91 -14.51 -5.92
CA TRP A 83 9.34 -14.70 -4.58
C TRP A 83 10.15 -15.62 -3.68
N ARG A 84 10.88 -16.59 -4.25
CA ARG A 84 11.77 -17.43 -3.46
C ARG A 84 13.00 -16.64 -2.97
N ASP A 85 13.51 -15.75 -3.82
CA ASP A 85 14.72 -14.97 -3.52
C ASP A 85 14.41 -13.77 -2.61
N TYR A 86 13.27 -13.09 -2.80
CA TYR A 86 12.91 -11.85 -2.09
C TYR A 86 11.61 -11.93 -1.28
N GLY A 87 11.04 -13.12 -1.09
CA GLY A 87 9.73 -13.28 -0.47
C GLY A 87 9.66 -12.78 0.97
N LYS A 88 10.73 -12.97 1.76
CA LYS A 88 10.78 -12.53 3.16
C LYS A 88 10.68 -11.00 3.27
N ILE A 89 11.51 -10.27 2.52
CA ILE A 89 11.51 -8.80 2.55
C ILE A 89 10.20 -8.22 1.99
N ARG A 90 9.63 -8.86 0.95
CA ARG A 90 8.33 -8.45 0.38
C ARG A 90 7.17 -8.72 1.34
N ALA A 91 7.16 -9.87 2.03
CA ALA A 91 6.13 -10.19 3.02
C ALA A 91 6.14 -9.19 4.18
N CYS A 92 7.34 -8.81 4.66
CA CYS A 92 7.50 -7.75 5.64
C CYS A 92 6.91 -6.41 5.13
N ALA A 93 7.23 -6.05 3.88
CA ALA A 93 6.69 -4.83 3.26
C ALA A 93 5.17 -4.82 3.13
N ILE A 94 4.59 -5.91 2.65
CA ILE A 94 3.15 -6.06 2.54
C ILE A 94 2.50 -5.95 3.93
N ALA A 95 3.03 -6.64 4.94
CA ALA A 95 2.51 -6.57 6.30
C ALA A 95 2.57 -5.14 6.87
N SER A 96 3.70 -4.44 6.72
CA SER A 96 3.82 -3.05 7.18
C SER A 96 2.90 -2.09 6.43
N MET A 97 2.73 -2.25 5.11
CA MET A 97 1.81 -1.44 4.33
C MET A 97 0.35 -1.66 4.74
N LEU A 98 -0.04 -2.92 5.01
CA LEU A 98 -1.37 -3.23 5.53
C LEU A 98 -1.60 -2.56 6.89
N LEU A 99 -0.61 -2.56 7.78
CA LEU A 99 -0.69 -1.85 9.05
C LEU A 99 -0.87 -0.34 8.86
N ILE A 100 -0.14 0.28 7.94
CA ILE A 100 -0.29 1.71 7.61
C ILE A 100 -1.72 2.02 7.14
N VAL A 101 -2.29 1.18 6.27
CA VAL A 101 -3.67 1.34 5.78
C VAL A 101 -4.67 1.16 6.92
N LEU A 102 -4.53 0.13 7.75
CA LEU A 102 -5.42 -0.11 8.89
C LEU A 102 -5.39 1.05 9.89
N VAL A 103 -4.21 1.56 10.22
CA VAL A 103 -4.04 2.71 11.10
C VAL A 103 -4.68 3.97 10.50
N SER A 104 -4.55 4.17 9.19
CA SER A 104 -5.21 5.31 8.51
C SER A 104 -6.73 5.27 8.57
N GLY A 105 -7.31 4.08 8.76
CA GLY A 105 -8.76 3.90 8.94
C GLY A 105 -9.31 4.49 10.24
N PHE A 106 -8.45 4.80 11.22
CA PHE A 106 -8.85 5.52 12.44
C PHE A 106 -8.97 7.03 12.25
N ALA A 107 -8.85 7.54 11.02
CA ALA A 107 -9.08 8.95 10.73
C ALA A 107 -10.52 9.36 11.07
N PRO A 108 -10.73 10.44 11.85
CA PRO A 108 -12.07 10.89 12.22
C PRO A 108 -12.94 11.16 10.99
N THR A 109 -14.12 10.55 10.98
CA THR A 109 -15.11 10.75 9.92
C THR A 109 -15.89 12.04 10.13
N PRO A 110 -16.24 12.77 9.07
CA PRO A 110 -17.11 13.93 9.19
C PRO A 110 -18.45 13.52 9.81
N THR A 111 -19.03 14.40 10.62
CA THR A 111 -20.36 14.19 11.17
C THR A 111 -21.38 14.07 10.03
N PRO A 112 -22.34 13.12 10.13
CA PRO A 112 -23.41 13.03 9.15
C PRO A 112 -24.16 14.36 9.15
N LYS A 113 -24.25 15.00 7.98
CA LYS A 113 -25.10 16.17 7.79
C LYS A 113 -26.48 15.68 7.38
N ALA A 114 -27.48 15.94 8.22
CA ALA A 114 -28.86 15.79 7.79
C ALA A 114 -29.15 16.81 6.67
N PRO A 115 -29.96 16.46 5.67
CA PRO A 115 -30.50 17.44 4.73
C PRO A 115 -31.28 18.53 5.47
N ASP A 116 -31.12 19.78 5.04
CA ASP A 116 -31.86 20.92 5.62
C ASP A 116 -33.39 20.73 5.53
N SER A 117 -33.86 19.91 4.58
CA SER A 117 -35.28 19.57 4.39
C SER A 117 -35.87 18.67 5.49
N TRP A 118 -35.06 18.11 6.37
CA TRP A 118 -35.53 17.23 7.44
C TRP A 118 -36.01 17.99 8.68
N GLY A 119 -35.86 19.32 8.69
CA GLY A 119 -36.25 20.18 9.80
C GLY A 119 -35.29 20.06 10.99
N ASP A 120 -35.59 20.79 12.06
CA ASP A 120 -34.80 20.72 13.29
C ASP A 120 -35.02 19.38 13.99
N PRO A 121 -33.96 18.79 14.60
CA PRO A 121 -34.12 17.60 15.42
C PRO A 121 -35.12 17.88 16.55
N LEU A 122 -35.95 16.87 16.88
CA LEU A 122 -37.01 17.00 17.89
C LEU A 122 -36.47 17.23 19.32
N PHE A 123 -35.15 17.15 19.52
CA PHE A 123 -34.44 17.30 20.79
C PHE A 123 -33.05 17.92 20.58
#